data_AF-A0A564YMD0-F1
#
_entry.id   AF-A0A564YMD0-F1
#
_cell.length_a   1.000
_cell.length_b   1.000
_cell.length_c   1.000
_cell.angle_alpha   90.00
_cell.angle_beta   90.00
_cell.angle_gamma   90.00
#
_symmetry.space_group_name_H-M   'P 1'
#
loop_
_entity.id
_entity.type
_entity.pdbx_description
1 polymer ?
#
loop_
_entity_poly.entity_id
_entity_poly.type
_entity_poly.pdbx_seq_one_letter_code
_entity_poly.pdbx_strand_id
1 'polypeptide(L)'
;LRETRVSISNETKPLASRLIDRAFRSLSRNKLNEESNQRDTPEPGPTSAESALWHPDAVATFLLILRRTSNPVCLEAAAGAIQNLTASKKWPPATVVRAEVRLQQGLPTLVELLHSSDSTVAITVAMTLQNVILERESLIELGRHSLSTLVTCLTTESDLIRSRSLSSLTSFATSTTICKIPTNVDCQIIMPVLRLCSRIVLCQDNFASYFIELGGVQRLNSLIQVLKSEKGSIQSDIRETCSKAAIQLLKALWKIKSLHFFYSEAAIYAAPKVLEVGQLS
;
A
#
# COMPACT_ATOMS: atom_id res chain seq x y z
N LEU A 1 7.44 -83.65 -23.10
CA LEU A 1 6.43 -83.57 -22.01
C LEU A 1 5.35 -82.60 -22.47
N ARG A 2 4.10 -83.09 -22.53
CA ARG A 2 2.89 -82.33 -22.85
C ARG A 2 2.73 -81.16 -21.85
N GLU A 3 2.21 -80.02 -22.28
CA GLU A 3 0.86 -79.59 -21.89
C GLU A 3 0.44 -78.24 -22.50
N THR A 4 -0.72 -78.33 -23.14
CA THR A 4 -1.72 -77.33 -23.51
C THR A 4 -1.99 -76.23 -22.49
N ARG A 5 -2.13 -74.98 -22.95
CA ARG A 5 -3.14 -73.99 -22.48
C ARG A 5 -3.59 -73.17 -23.70
N VAL A 6 -4.74 -73.49 -24.30
CA VAL A 6 -6.08 -72.97 -23.93
C VAL A 6 -6.10 -71.44 -23.86
N SER A 7 -6.65 -70.89 -24.93
CA SER A 7 -7.17 -69.54 -25.10
C SER A 7 -8.20 -69.21 -24.01
N ILE A 8 -8.05 -68.05 -23.37
CA ILE A 8 -9.17 -67.36 -22.72
C ILE A 8 -9.30 -65.99 -23.36
N SER A 9 -10.54 -65.76 -23.76
CA SER A 9 -11.16 -64.68 -24.51
C SER A 9 -10.83 -63.26 -24.08
N ASN A 10 -10.83 -62.39 -25.09
CA ASN A 10 -11.02 -60.94 -25.02
C ASN A 10 -12.10 -60.55 -24.00
N GLU A 11 -11.68 -60.00 -22.85
CA GLU A 11 -12.52 -59.06 -22.11
C GLU A 11 -12.22 -57.64 -22.60
N THR A 12 -13.16 -57.09 -23.36
CA THR A 12 -13.21 -55.65 -23.66
C THR A 12 -13.34 -54.88 -22.35
N LYS A 13 -12.26 -54.19 -21.97
CA LYS A 13 -12.25 -53.27 -20.83
C LYS A 13 -13.46 -52.31 -20.87
N PRO A 14 -14.14 -52.05 -19.72
CA PRO A 14 -15.39 -51.30 -19.66
C PRO A 14 -15.23 -49.85 -20.13
N LEU A 15 -16.29 -49.25 -20.69
CA LEU A 15 -16.30 -47.89 -21.27
C LEU A 15 -15.67 -46.80 -20.37
N ALA A 16 -15.74 -46.94 -19.04
CA ALA A 16 -15.08 -46.06 -18.08
C ALA A 16 -13.53 -46.09 -18.19
N SER A 17 -12.94 -47.24 -18.49
CA SER A 17 -11.49 -47.39 -18.67
C SER A 17 -10.97 -46.73 -19.96
N ARG A 18 -11.79 -46.67 -21.02
CA ARG A 18 -11.42 -46.02 -22.29
C ARG A 18 -11.43 -44.49 -22.19
N LEU A 19 -12.24 -43.93 -21.29
CA LEU A 19 -12.25 -42.50 -20.97
C LEU A 19 -11.06 -42.13 -20.09
N ILE A 20 -10.69 -42.98 -19.13
CA ILE A 20 -9.51 -42.80 -18.28
C ILE A 20 -8.22 -42.94 -19.11
N ASP A 21 -8.12 -43.93 -20.03
CA ASP A 21 -6.96 -44.09 -20.92
C ASP A 21 -6.80 -42.95 -21.94
N ARG A 22 -7.88 -42.22 -22.26
CA ARG A 22 -7.86 -41.03 -23.14
C ARG A 22 -7.46 -39.77 -22.37
N ALA A 23 -7.89 -39.63 -21.11
CA ALA A 23 -7.46 -38.57 -20.21
C ALA A 23 -5.99 -38.74 -19.80
N PHE A 24 -5.54 -39.98 -19.54
CA PHE A 24 -4.14 -40.26 -19.21
C PHE A 24 -3.21 -40.05 -20.42
N ARG A 25 -3.66 -40.36 -21.65
CA ARG A 25 -2.90 -40.08 -22.87
C ARG A 25 -2.88 -38.60 -23.28
N SER A 26 -3.80 -37.76 -22.81
CA SER A 26 -3.70 -36.30 -22.97
C SER A 26 -2.82 -35.69 -21.88
N LEU A 27 -2.89 -36.19 -20.64
CA LEU A 27 -2.00 -35.81 -19.56
C LEU A 27 -0.55 -36.21 -19.84
N SER A 28 -0.27 -37.40 -20.38
CA SER A 28 1.10 -37.81 -20.77
C SER A 28 1.62 -37.10 -22.03
N ARG A 29 0.76 -36.66 -22.95
CA ARG A 29 1.19 -35.79 -24.07
C ARG A 29 1.48 -34.36 -23.61
N ASN A 30 0.74 -33.87 -22.61
CA ASN A 30 1.05 -32.59 -21.98
C ASN A 30 2.32 -32.69 -21.12
N LYS A 31 2.55 -33.83 -20.44
CA LYS A 31 3.71 -34.05 -19.57
C LYS A 31 5.02 -34.32 -20.32
N LEU A 32 4.99 -34.99 -21.47
CA LEU A 32 6.16 -35.12 -22.34
C LEU A 32 6.50 -33.83 -23.10
N ASN A 33 5.56 -32.88 -23.18
CA ASN A 33 5.84 -31.51 -23.62
C ASN A 33 6.32 -30.60 -22.48
N GLU A 34 6.17 -31.01 -21.22
CA GLU A 34 6.60 -30.26 -20.02
C GLU A 34 7.93 -30.76 -19.42
N GLU A 35 8.37 -32.00 -19.69
CA GLU A 35 9.57 -32.58 -19.04
C GLU A 35 10.83 -32.68 -19.94
N SER A 36 10.85 -32.07 -21.13
CA SER A 36 12.06 -32.00 -21.99
C SER A 36 12.85 -30.69 -21.91
N ASN A 37 12.51 -29.75 -21.00
CA ASN A 37 13.33 -28.56 -20.76
C ASN A 37 13.55 -28.32 -19.25
N GLN A 38 14.48 -29.06 -18.64
CA GLN A 38 15.18 -28.61 -17.45
C GLN A 38 16.51 -27.95 -17.85
N ARG A 39 16.71 -26.75 -17.30
CA ARG A 39 17.78 -25.78 -17.55
C ARG A 39 17.61 -24.96 -18.83
N ASP A 40 16.70 -24.01 -18.75
CA ASP A 40 17.00 -22.61 -19.03
C ASP A 40 16.03 -21.79 -18.17
N THR A 41 16.56 -20.99 -17.24
CA THR A 41 15.89 -19.72 -16.91
C THR A 41 15.53 -19.09 -18.25
N PRO A 42 14.29 -18.63 -18.50
CA PRO A 42 14.02 -18.00 -19.78
C PRO A 42 15.00 -16.83 -19.86
N GLU A 43 16.03 -16.94 -20.72
CA GLU A 43 16.69 -15.74 -21.18
C GLU A 43 15.55 -14.86 -21.70
N PRO A 44 15.47 -13.58 -21.27
CA PRO A 44 14.47 -12.70 -21.82
C PRO A 44 14.73 -12.66 -23.32
N GLY A 45 13.95 -13.41 -24.10
CA GLY A 45 13.91 -13.25 -25.56
C GLY A 45 13.76 -11.75 -25.82
N PRO A 46 14.47 -11.21 -26.83
CA PRO A 46 14.88 -9.81 -26.87
C PRO A 46 13.73 -8.92 -26.40
N THR A 47 13.85 -8.41 -25.18
CA THR A 47 12.88 -7.49 -24.62
C THR A 47 12.74 -6.40 -25.66
N SER A 48 11.54 -6.25 -26.23
CA SER A 48 11.24 -5.06 -27.02
C SER A 48 11.68 -3.86 -26.19
N ALA A 49 12.24 -2.82 -26.82
CA ALA A 49 12.80 -1.68 -26.10
C ALA A 49 11.79 -1.08 -25.08
N GLU A 50 10.48 -1.20 -25.37
CA GLU A 50 9.42 -0.85 -24.42
C GLU A 50 9.39 -1.79 -23.19
N SER A 51 9.45 -3.11 -23.38
CA SER A 51 9.31 -4.09 -22.31
C SER A 51 10.48 -4.11 -21.33
N ALA A 52 11.64 -3.62 -21.77
CA ALA A 52 12.77 -3.37 -20.90
C ALA A 52 12.45 -2.39 -19.76
N LEU A 53 11.50 -1.45 -19.95
CA LEU A 53 11.15 -0.43 -18.95
C LEU A 53 10.47 -1.02 -17.71
N TRP A 54 9.74 -2.12 -17.85
CA TRP A 54 9.01 -2.79 -16.75
C TRP A 54 9.55 -4.18 -16.43
N HIS A 55 10.72 -4.52 -16.97
CA HIS A 55 11.42 -5.76 -16.62
C HIS A 55 11.77 -5.76 -15.12
N PRO A 56 11.70 -6.91 -14.41
CA PRO A 56 12.06 -7.00 -13.00
C PRO A 56 13.41 -6.37 -12.66
N ASP A 57 14.44 -6.56 -13.50
CA ASP A 57 15.77 -5.97 -13.29
C ASP A 57 15.76 -4.43 -13.35
N ALA A 58 14.92 -3.84 -14.20
CA ALA A 58 14.75 -2.39 -14.25
C ALA A 58 14.11 -1.88 -12.94
N VAL A 59 13.09 -2.57 -12.45
CA VAL A 59 12.45 -2.25 -11.16
C VAL A 59 13.44 -2.40 -10.00
N ALA A 60 14.22 -3.48 -9.97
CA ALA A 60 15.26 -3.70 -8.98
C ALA A 60 16.32 -2.59 -9.04
N THR A 61 16.68 -2.11 -10.23
CA THR A 61 17.60 -0.98 -10.43
C THR A 61 17.02 0.32 -9.86
N PHE A 62 15.74 0.63 -10.10
CA PHE A 62 15.10 1.80 -9.51
C PHE A 62 15.11 1.74 -7.98
N LEU A 63 14.79 0.58 -7.38
CA LEU A 63 14.84 0.39 -5.93
C LEU A 63 16.27 0.47 -5.38
N LEU A 64 17.27 0.01 -6.14
CA LEU A 64 18.67 0.14 -5.76
C LEU A 64 19.12 1.59 -5.72
N ILE A 65 18.69 2.41 -6.69
CA ILE A 65 18.91 3.86 -6.71
C ILE A 65 18.30 4.47 -5.45
N LEU A 66 17.03 4.17 -5.16
CA LEU A 66 16.32 4.69 -3.97
C LEU A 66 17.03 4.38 -2.65
N ARG A 67 17.78 3.28 -2.56
CA ARG A 67 18.53 2.87 -1.36
C ARG A 67 19.92 3.46 -1.24
N ARG A 68 20.56 3.81 -2.36
CA ARG A 68 22.00 4.11 -2.39
C ARG A 68 22.32 5.58 -2.62
N THR A 69 21.43 6.34 -3.24
CA THR A 69 21.68 7.74 -3.54
C THR A 69 21.08 8.65 -2.48
N SER A 70 21.74 9.76 -2.20
CA SER A 70 21.20 10.89 -1.45
C SER A 70 20.82 12.08 -2.36
N ASN A 71 21.00 11.94 -3.68
CA ASN A 71 20.65 12.99 -4.62
C ASN A 71 19.12 13.04 -4.83
N PRO A 72 18.43 14.13 -4.45
CA PRO A 72 16.98 14.22 -4.53
C PRO A 72 16.45 14.06 -5.95
N VAL A 73 17.17 14.54 -6.96
CA VAL A 73 16.77 14.40 -8.38
C VAL A 73 16.76 12.94 -8.80
N CYS A 74 17.76 12.16 -8.36
CA CYS A 74 17.80 10.72 -8.65
C CYS A 74 16.72 9.94 -7.89
N LEU A 75 16.46 10.33 -6.64
CA LEU A 75 15.40 9.72 -5.82
C LEU A 75 14.02 9.97 -6.43
N GLU A 76 13.72 11.21 -6.80
CA GLU A 76 12.48 11.60 -7.46
C GLU A 76 12.33 10.87 -8.80
N ALA A 77 13.37 10.83 -9.63
CA ALA A 77 13.33 10.14 -10.92
C ALA A 77 13.06 8.63 -10.78
N ALA A 78 13.74 7.95 -9.84
CA ALA A 78 13.54 6.53 -9.61
C ALA A 78 12.15 6.22 -9.04
N ALA A 79 11.68 7.02 -8.06
CA ALA A 79 10.33 6.88 -7.52
C ALA A 79 9.26 7.17 -8.60
N GLY A 80 9.47 8.22 -9.40
CA GLY A 80 8.59 8.62 -10.50
C GLY A 80 8.50 7.58 -11.61
N ALA A 81 9.60 6.88 -11.91
CA ALA A 81 9.57 5.75 -12.84
C ALA A 81 8.64 4.63 -12.33
N ILE A 82 8.79 4.24 -11.06
CA ILE A 82 7.90 3.25 -10.43
C ILE A 82 6.46 3.75 -10.39
N GLN A 83 6.23 5.02 -10.04
CA GLN A 83 4.92 5.66 -10.02
C GLN A 83 4.22 5.55 -11.37
N ASN A 84 4.91 5.90 -12.46
CA ASN A 84 4.39 5.88 -13.82
C ASN A 84 4.04 4.46 -14.25
N LEU A 85 4.94 3.51 -14.01
CA LEU A 85 4.72 2.10 -14.36
C LEU A 85 3.58 1.45 -13.55
N THR A 86 3.28 1.98 -12.37
CA THR A 86 2.21 1.49 -11.49
C THR A 86 0.92 2.31 -11.56
N ALA A 87 0.83 3.32 -12.43
CA ALA A 87 -0.30 4.26 -12.50
C ALA A 87 -1.62 3.59 -12.91
N SER A 88 -1.57 2.60 -13.82
CA SER A 88 -2.76 1.90 -14.29
C SER A 88 -3.06 0.68 -13.43
N LYS A 89 -4.29 0.58 -12.92
CA LYS A 89 -4.78 -0.60 -12.20
C LYS A 89 -4.98 -1.82 -13.11
N LYS A 90 -5.21 -1.60 -14.41
CA LYS A 90 -5.62 -2.64 -15.37
C LYS A 90 -4.55 -2.98 -16.41
N TRP A 91 -3.39 -2.33 -16.35
CA TRP A 91 -2.28 -2.61 -17.25
C TRP A 91 -1.46 -3.79 -16.69
N PRO A 92 -1.38 -4.94 -17.39
CA PRO A 92 -0.73 -6.14 -16.84
C PRO A 92 0.72 -5.94 -16.38
N PRO A 93 1.57 -5.17 -17.09
CA PRO A 93 2.91 -4.83 -16.60
C PRO A 93 2.92 -4.10 -15.24
N ALA A 94 1.92 -3.26 -14.93
CA ALA A 94 1.82 -2.63 -13.61
C ALA A 94 1.74 -3.67 -12.49
N THR A 95 1.05 -4.79 -12.72
CA THR A 95 0.97 -5.89 -11.74
C THR A 95 2.33 -6.54 -11.51
N VAL A 96 3.12 -6.71 -12.57
CA VAL A 96 4.50 -7.24 -12.49
C VAL A 96 5.37 -6.28 -11.67
N VAL A 97 5.32 -4.98 -11.97
CA VAL A 97 6.10 -3.97 -11.24
C VAL A 97 5.70 -3.92 -9.76
N ARG A 98 4.39 -3.97 -9.44
CA ARG A 98 3.92 -4.04 -8.03
C ARG A 98 4.40 -5.29 -7.31
N ALA A 99 4.43 -6.44 -7.99
CA ALA A 99 4.93 -7.69 -7.42
C ALA A 99 6.44 -7.60 -7.14
N GLU A 100 7.20 -7.06 -8.09
CA GLU A 100 8.64 -6.92 -7.95
C GLU A 100 9.01 -5.92 -6.84
N VAL A 101 8.30 -4.80 -6.73
CA VAL A 101 8.51 -3.84 -5.63
C VAL A 101 8.33 -4.50 -4.26
N ARG A 102 7.36 -5.41 -4.12
CA ARG A 102 7.15 -6.14 -2.86
C ARG A 102 8.23 -7.19 -2.64
N LEU A 103 8.53 -8.00 -3.66
CA LEU A 103 9.56 -9.04 -3.61
C LEU A 103 10.91 -8.46 -3.17
N GLN A 104 11.27 -7.31 -3.72
CA GLN A 104 12.53 -6.63 -3.46
C GLN A 104 12.54 -5.83 -2.15
N GLN A 105 11.54 -5.93 -1.27
CA GLN A 105 11.44 -5.12 -0.04
C GLN A 105 11.45 -3.60 -0.32
N GLY A 106 10.76 -3.17 -1.37
CA GLY A 106 10.67 -1.77 -1.76
C GLY A 106 9.74 -0.94 -0.87
N LEU A 107 8.75 -1.56 -0.22
CA LEU A 107 7.77 -0.83 0.62
C LEU A 107 8.43 -0.12 1.81
N PRO A 108 9.30 -0.76 2.62
CA PRO A 108 10.01 -0.06 3.69
C PRO A 108 10.86 1.11 3.17
N THR A 109 11.57 0.92 2.04
CA THR A 109 12.38 1.97 1.41
C THR A 109 11.51 3.17 1.00
N LEU A 110 10.35 2.93 0.38
CA LEU A 110 9.42 4.00 0.01
C LEU A 110 8.84 4.69 1.25
N VAL A 111 8.50 3.95 2.31
CA VAL A 111 7.98 4.56 3.55
C VAL A 111 9.04 5.41 4.25
N GLU A 112 10.31 4.99 4.26
CA GLU A 112 11.41 5.77 4.82
C GLU A 112 11.56 7.12 4.09
N LEU A 113 11.51 7.10 2.76
CA LEU A 113 11.63 8.29 1.90
C LEU A 113 10.46 9.28 2.02
N LEU A 114 9.34 8.92 2.66
CA LEU A 114 8.28 9.88 3.00
C LEU A 114 8.77 10.98 3.95
N HIS A 115 9.82 10.72 4.73
CA HIS A 115 10.44 11.71 5.63
C HIS A 115 11.61 12.45 4.98
N SER A 116 11.77 12.37 3.66
CA SER A 116 12.77 13.16 2.95
C SER A 116 12.59 14.65 3.26
N SER A 117 13.70 15.36 3.43
CA SER A 117 13.70 16.83 3.55
C SER A 117 13.30 17.51 2.24
N ASP A 118 13.36 16.80 1.12
CA ASP A 118 12.95 17.28 -0.19
C ASP A 118 11.46 16.95 -0.43
N SER A 119 10.65 18.01 -0.58
CA SER A 119 9.21 17.87 -0.77
C SER A 119 8.85 17.19 -2.10
N THR A 120 9.63 17.36 -3.16
CA THR A 120 9.36 16.73 -4.47
C THR A 120 9.53 15.21 -4.39
N VAL A 121 10.57 14.76 -3.69
CA VAL A 121 10.79 13.34 -3.39
C VAL A 121 9.64 12.81 -2.53
N ALA A 122 9.29 13.50 -1.45
CA ALA A 122 8.21 13.07 -0.55
C ALA A 122 6.85 12.97 -1.27
N ILE A 123 6.50 13.94 -2.12
CA ILE A 123 5.27 13.93 -2.94
C ILE A 123 5.26 12.72 -3.88
N THR A 124 6.34 12.55 -4.65
CA THR A 124 6.45 11.47 -5.64
C THR A 124 6.39 10.10 -4.99
N VAL A 125 7.07 9.92 -3.85
CA VAL A 125 7.04 8.69 -3.06
C VAL A 125 5.66 8.41 -2.48
N ALA A 126 4.98 9.42 -1.95
CA ALA A 126 3.62 9.25 -1.41
C ALA A 126 2.62 8.83 -2.49
N MET A 127 2.77 9.39 -3.71
CA MET A 127 1.99 8.96 -4.87
C MET A 127 2.37 7.56 -5.34
N THR A 128 3.66 7.21 -5.33
CA THR A 128 4.15 5.87 -5.68
C THR A 128 3.56 4.82 -4.74
N LEU A 129 3.57 5.05 -3.43
CA LEU A 129 2.98 4.15 -2.43
C LEU A 129 1.49 3.90 -2.69
N GLN A 130 0.73 4.94 -3.04
CA GLN A 130 -0.70 4.77 -3.39
C GLN A 130 -0.90 3.86 -4.60
N ASN A 131 -0.02 3.94 -5.60
CA ASN A 131 -0.11 3.15 -6.83
C ASN A 131 0.38 1.71 -6.61
N VAL A 132 1.39 1.51 -5.78
CA VAL A 132 1.97 0.20 -5.50
C VAL A 132 1.07 -0.64 -4.61
N ILE A 133 0.52 -0.03 -3.56
CA ILE A 133 -0.35 -0.72 -2.61
C ILE A 133 -1.75 -0.74 -3.21
N LEU A 134 -2.17 -1.82 -3.87
CA LEU A 134 -3.52 -1.98 -4.40
C LEU A 134 -4.29 -3.14 -3.78
N GLU A 135 -3.61 -4.27 -3.62
CA GLU A 135 -4.20 -5.51 -3.11
C GLU A 135 -4.48 -5.42 -1.60
N ARG A 136 -5.37 -6.29 -1.13
CA ARG A 136 -5.73 -6.35 0.29
C ARG A 136 -4.52 -6.76 1.14
N GLU A 137 -3.74 -7.71 0.65
CA GLU A 137 -2.57 -8.26 1.31
C GLU A 137 -1.48 -7.20 1.49
N SER A 138 -1.25 -6.37 0.47
CA SER A 138 -0.29 -5.26 0.54
C SER A 138 -0.73 -4.14 1.48
N LEU A 139 -2.04 -3.86 1.57
CA LEU A 139 -2.58 -2.96 2.59
C LEU A 139 -2.35 -3.48 4.01
N ILE A 140 -2.55 -4.78 4.23
CA ILE A 140 -2.34 -5.42 5.54
C ILE A 140 -0.87 -5.41 5.93
N GLU A 141 0.04 -5.77 5.01
CA GLU A 141 1.49 -5.73 5.24
C GLU A 141 1.96 -4.32 5.61
N LEU A 142 1.57 -3.32 4.81
CA LEU A 142 1.92 -1.93 5.08
C LEU A 142 1.32 -1.44 6.40
N GLY A 143 0.07 -1.79 6.70
CA GLY A 143 -0.61 -1.39 7.93
C GLY A 143 0.09 -1.91 9.18
N ARG A 144 0.61 -3.15 9.15
CA ARG A 144 1.33 -3.76 10.29
C ARG A 144 2.65 -3.05 10.59
N HIS A 145 3.37 -2.61 9.57
CA HIS A 145 4.73 -2.10 9.73
C HIS A 145 4.81 -0.58 9.75
N SER A 146 3.88 0.11 9.09
CA SER A 146 4.06 1.52 8.73
C SER A 146 2.86 2.41 9.06
N LEU A 147 1.76 1.89 9.61
CA LEU A 147 0.60 2.74 9.93
C LEU A 147 0.97 3.88 10.90
N SER A 148 1.79 3.60 11.91
CA SER A 148 2.31 4.63 12.84
C SER A 148 3.06 5.75 12.12
N THR A 149 3.94 5.38 11.17
CA THR A 149 4.65 6.33 10.32
C THR A 149 3.70 7.17 9.48
N LEU A 150 2.75 6.53 8.79
CA LEU A 150 1.79 7.23 7.94
C LEU A 150 0.89 8.19 8.74
N VAL A 151 0.48 7.81 9.95
CA VAL A 151 -0.29 8.66 10.86
C VAL A 151 0.51 9.89 11.27
N THR A 152 1.81 9.74 11.53
CA THR A 152 2.70 10.87 11.85
C THR A 152 2.81 11.84 10.67
N CYS A 153 2.83 11.34 9.43
CA CYS A 153 2.84 12.16 8.22
C CYS A 153 1.54 12.94 7.97
N LEU A 154 0.43 12.66 8.68
CA LEU A 154 -0.83 13.44 8.55
C LEU A 154 -0.77 14.81 9.22
N THR A 155 0.25 15.08 10.03
CA THR A 155 0.53 16.38 10.64
C THR A 155 1.96 16.76 10.28
N THR A 156 2.16 17.75 9.42
CA THR A 156 3.49 18.26 9.11
C THR A 156 4.03 19.05 10.31
N GLU A 157 4.52 18.34 11.32
CA GLU A 157 5.36 18.88 12.38
C GLU A 157 6.80 18.96 11.87
N SER A 158 7.12 20.04 11.16
CA SER A 158 8.52 20.39 10.86
C SER A 158 9.33 20.82 12.10
N ASP A 159 8.79 20.69 13.32
CA ASP A 159 9.50 21.07 14.56
C ASP A 159 9.64 19.96 15.64
N LEU A 160 9.11 18.74 15.46
CA LEU A 160 9.33 17.67 16.46
C LEU A 160 10.75 17.09 16.47
N ILE A 161 11.54 17.36 15.43
CA ILE A 161 12.94 16.89 15.40
C ILE A 161 13.82 17.71 16.38
N ARG A 162 13.37 18.90 16.83
CA ARG A 162 14.14 19.72 17.79
C ARG A 162 13.97 19.30 19.26
N SER A 163 12.95 18.52 19.63
CA SER A 163 12.73 18.10 21.03
C SER A 163 13.26 16.70 21.38
N ARG A 164 13.80 15.94 20.42
CA ARG A 164 14.47 14.64 20.69
C ARG A 164 15.74 14.75 21.55
N SER A 165 16.15 15.96 21.93
CA SER A 165 17.26 16.21 22.86
C SER A 165 16.87 16.15 24.35
N LEU A 166 15.60 15.95 24.73
CA LEU A 166 15.25 15.70 26.12
C LEU A 166 14.23 14.57 26.28
N SER A 167 14.57 13.65 27.18
CA SER A 167 13.85 12.45 27.66
C SER A 167 13.70 11.30 26.66
N SER A 168 14.75 10.49 26.61
CA SER A 168 14.74 9.05 26.82
C SER A 168 13.38 8.36 26.91
N LEU A 169 13.27 7.25 26.16
CA LEU A 169 12.54 6.01 26.44
C LEU A 169 11.61 6.04 27.67
N THR A 170 10.34 5.70 27.45
CA THR A 170 9.24 5.50 28.42
C THR A 170 8.29 6.69 28.65
N SER A 171 7.33 6.88 27.74
CA SER A 171 5.92 7.15 28.12
C SER A 171 5.03 7.13 26.86
N PHE A 172 4.39 5.99 26.62
CA PHE A 172 3.31 5.84 25.63
C PHE A 172 1.95 6.34 26.18
N ALA A 173 1.95 7.32 27.08
CA ALA A 173 0.78 7.74 27.81
C ALA A 173 0.60 9.27 27.80
N THR A 174 -0.57 9.70 27.32
CA THR A 174 -1.34 10.87 27.80
C THR A 174 -0.66 12.24 27.86
N SER A 175 0.32 12.54 27.01
CA SER A 175 0.72 13.94 26.81
C SER A 175 -0.08 14.59 25.70
N THR A 176 -1.12 15.31 26.14
CA THR A 176 -1.74 16.45 25.47
C THR A 176 -0.69 17.56 25.26
N THR A 177 0.39 17.27 24.56
CA THR A 177 1.22 18.31 23.95
C THR A 177 0.32 18.98 22.94
N ILE A 178 -0.07 20.22 23.27
CA ILE A 178 -0.72 21.16 22.36
C ILE A 178 0.12 21.16 21.09
N CYS A 179 -0.34 20.40 20.09
CA CYS A 179 0.26 20.38 18.76
C CYS A 179 0.14 21.82 18.28
N LYS A 180 1.27 22.55 18.24
CA LYS A 180 1.29 23.87 17.62
C LYS A 180 0.81 23.64 16.20
N ILE A 181 -0.34 24.24 15.88
CA ILE A 181 -1.02 24.12 14.60
C ILE A 181 0.00 24.46 13.51
N PRO A 182 0.41 23.52 12.64
CA PRO A 182 1.33 23.82 11.56
C PRO A 182 0.72 24.90 10.68
N THR A 183 1.42 26.00 10.49
CA THR A 183 0.90 27.12 9.68
C THR A 183 1.07 26.89 8.18
N ASN A 184 1.75 25.82 7.76
CA ASN A 184 1.85 25.45 6.35
C ASN A 184 1.78 23.92 6.19
N VAL A 185 0.68 23.48 5.60
CA VAL A 185 0.33 22.07 5.40
C VAL A 185 0.50 21.78 3.91
N ASP A 186 1.46 20.93 3.55
CA ASP A 186 1.65 20.52 2.16
C ASP A 186 0.62 19.45 1.78
N CYS A 187 -0.53 19.92 1.31
CA CYS A 187 -1.63 19.06 0.88
C CYS A 187 -1.24 18.11 -0.25
N GLN A 188 -0.17 18.37 -1.00
CA GLN A 188 0.30 17.47 -2.06
C GLN A 188 0.92 16.19 -1.50
N ILE A 189 1.52 16.25 -0.31
CA ILE A 189 2.03 15.09 0.43
C ILE A 189 0.91 14.45 1.24
N ILE A 190 0.14 15.28 1.95
CA ILE A 190 -0.86 14.79 2.92
C ILE A 190 -2.02 14.09 2.24
N MET A 191 -2.48 14.57 1.08
CA MET A 191 -3.60 13.93 0.38
C MET A 191 -3.31 12.46 0.01
N PRO A 192 -2.16 12.13 -0.62
CA PRO A 192 -1.76 10.76 -0.85
C PRO A 192 -1.69 9.89 0.41
N VAL A 193 -1.04 10.39 1.46
CA VAL A 193 -0.89 9.68 2.73
C VAL A 193 -2.25 9.44 3.37
N LEU A 194 -3.12 10.44 3.38
CA LEU A 194 -4.48 10.36 3.92
C LEU A 194 -5.34 9.32 3.19
N ARG A 195 -5.26 9.28 1.86
CA ARG A 195 -5.94 8.24 1.06
C ARG A 195 -5.43 6.86 1.39
N LEU A 196 -4.11 6.70 1.55
CA LEU A 196 -3.50 5.43 1.91
C LEU A 196 -3.90 4.99 3.33
N CYS A 197 -3.83 5.89 4.32
CA CYS A 197 -4.32 5.67 5.68
C CYS A 197 -5.79 5.24 5.67
N SER A 198 -6.66 5.95 4.94
CA SER A 198 -8.08 5.60 4.83
C SER A 198 -8.29 4.19 4.31
N ARG A 199 -7.54 3.78 3.29
CA ARG A 199 -7.62 2.42 2.73
C ARG A 199 -7.12 1.35 3.70
N ILE A 200 -6.04 1.60 4.43
CA ILE A 200 -5.49 0.65 5.43
C ILE A 200 -6.46 0.50 6.59
N VAL A 201 -6.89 1.62 7.15
CA VAL A 201 -7.78 1.71 8.32
C VAL A 201 -9.13 1.04 8.05
N LEU A 202 -9.67 1.25 6.85
CA LEU A 202 -10.96 0.65 6.45
C LEU A 202 -10.80 -0.77 5.87
N CYS A 203 -9.59 -1.31 5.81
CA CYS A 203 -9.35 -2.68 5.31
C CYS A 203 -9.72 -3.75 6.34
N GLN A 204 -9.48 -3.48 7.63
CA GLN A 204 -9.78 -4.37 8.76
C GLN A 204 -9.98 -3.56 10.05
N ASP A 205 -10.92 -4.00 10.90
CA ASP A 205 -11.28 -3.30 12.14
C ASP A 205 -10.09 -3.10 13.11
N ASN A 206 -9.16 -4.05 13.16
CA ASN A 206 -7.96 -3.96 14.01
C ASN A 206 -7.10 -2.73 13.67
N PHE A 207 -7.01 -2.36 12.39
CA PHE A 207 -6.28 -1.15 11.98
C PHE A 207 -7.02 0.12 12.35
N ALA A 208 -8.35 0.08 12.44
CA ALA A 208 -9.14 1.22 12.87
C ALA A 208 -8.96 1.51 14.36
N SER A 209 -9.00 0.48 15.22
CA SER A 209 -8.64 0.64 16.63
C SER A 209 -7.20 1.13 16.79
N TYR A 210 -6.24 0.51 16.08
CA TYR A 210 -4.84 0.92 16.14
C TYR A 210 -4.61 2.36 15.67
N PHE A 211 -5.33 2.82 14.64
CA PHE A 211 -5.28 4.21 14.19
C PHE A 211 -5.78 5.21 15.25
N ILE A 212 -6.82 4.84 16.02
CA ILE A 212 -7.32 5.67 17.12
C ILE A 212 -6.29 5.73 18.24
N GLU A 213 -5.70 4.60 18.63
CA GLU A 213 -4.65 4.52 19.64
C GLU A 213 -3.41 5.35 19.27
N LEU A 214 -3.06 5.42 17.98
CA LEU A 214 -1.99 6.27 17.45
C LEU A 214 -2.32 7.78 17.46
N GLY A 215 -3.50 8.18 17.95
CA GLY A 215 -3.95 9.56 17.97
C GLY A 215 -4.39 10.09 16.60
N GLY A 216 -4.69 9.20 15.65
CA GLY A 216 -5.02 9.56 14.28
C GLY A 216 -6.26 10.46 14.17
N VAL A 217 -7.24 10.29 15.06
CA VAL A 217 -8.46 11.13 15.11
C VAL A 217 -8.13 12.58 15.49
N GLN A 218 -7.26 12.78 16.47
CA GLN A 218 -6.81 14.12 16.92
C GLN A 218 -6.01 14.80 15.81
N ARG A 219 -5.14 14.05 15.12
CA ARG A 219 -4.38 14.53 13.96
C ARG A 219 -5.29 14.98 12.82
N LEU A 220 -6.30 14.18 12.47
CA LEU A 220 -7.29 14.56 11.44
C LEU A 220 -8.10 15.78 11.83
N ASN A 221 -8.55 15.89 13.09
CA ASN A 221 -9.28 17.09 13.55
C ASN A 221 -8.40 18.34 13.49
N SER A 222 -7.14 18.25 13.89
CA SER A 222 -6.18 19.36 13.82
C SER A 222 -5.91 19.78 12.38
N LEU A 223 -5.70 18.80 11.48
CA LEU A 223 -5.56 19.03 10.05
C LEU A 223 -6.76 19.77 9.46
N ILE A 224 -7.99 19.34 9.78
CA ILE A 224 -9.21 20.01 9.29
C ILE A 224 -9.31 21.45 9.78
N GLN A 225 -8.90 21.73 11.03
CA GLN A 225 -8.87 23.09 11.56
C GLN A 225 -7.92 23.99 10.77
N VAL A 226 -6.68 23.52 10.52
CA VAL A 226 -5.68 24.24 9.71
C VAL A 226 -6.22 24.50 8.29
N LEU A 227 -6.80 23.47 7.68
CA LEU A 227 -7.30 23.56 6.31
C LEU A 227 -8.43 24.57 6.15
N LYS A 228 -9.24 24.79 7.20
CA LYS A 228 -10.37 25.74 7.21
C LYS A 228 -9.98 27.18 7.56
N SER A 229 -8.88 27.41 8.27
CA SER A 229 -8.49 28.75 8.73
C SER A 229 -7.93 29.64 7.63
N GLU A 230 -7.36 29.07 6.57
CA GLU A 230 -6.78 29.81 5.45
C GLU A 230 -7.77 29.89 4.28
N LYS A 231 -8.45 31.02 4.12
CA LYS A 231 -9.32 31.32 2.97
C LYS A 231 -8.58 32.23 1.99
N GLY A 232 -8.47 31.84 0.71
CA GLY A 232 -8.18 32.80 -0.37
C GLY A 232 -7.08 32.50 -1.41
N SER A 233 -6.66 31.25 -1.66
CA SER A 233 -5.62 30.93 -2.67
C SER A 233 -6.06 29.84 -3.65
N ILE A 234 -5.42 29.72 -4.84
CA ILE A 234 -5.61 28.64 -5.83
C ILE A 234 -5.38 27.25 -5.22
N GLN A 235 -4.58 27.15 -4.15
CA GLN A 235 -4.48 25.92 -3.33
C GLN A 235 -5.81 25.53 -2.62
N SER A 236 -6.85 26.38 -2.69
CA SER A 236 -8.17 26.15 -2.09
C SER A 236 -8.77 24.82 -2.51
N ASP A 237 -8.68 24.42 -3.78
CA ASP A 237 -9.34 23.21 -4.26
C ASP A 237 -8.70 21.93 -3.69
N ILE A 238 -7.36 21.87 -3.67
CA ILE A 238 -6.63 20.72 -3.11
C ILE A 238 -6.84 20.67 -1.59
N ARG A 239 -6.82 21.82 -0.91
CA ARG A 239 -7.09 21.94 0.53
C ARG A 239 -8.51 21.51 0.89
N GLU A 240 -9.49 21.96 0.11
CA GLU A 240 -10.89 21.58 0.29
C GLU A 240 -11.06 20.07 0.08
N THR A 241 -10.46 19.52 -0.97
CA THR A 241 -10.48 18.08 -1.24
C THR A 241 -9.82 17.32 -0.07
N CYS A 242 -8.69 17.81 0.46
CA CYS A 242 -7.99 17.20 1.59
C CYS A 242 -8.85 17.21 2.85
N SER A 243 -9.48 18.35 3.14
CA SER A 243 -10.41 18.53 4.25
C SER A 243 -11.60 17.58 4.13
N LYS A 244 -12.22 17.49 2.93
CA LYS A 244 -13.30 16.54 2.64
C LYS A 244 -12.84 15.11 2.88
N ALA A 245 -11.67 14.71 2.38
CA ALA A 245 -11.14 13.35 2.58
C ALA A 245 -10.94 13.03 4.07
N ALA A 246 -10.42 13.97 4.85
CA ALA A 246 -10.20 13.79 6.30
C ALA A 246 -11.54 13.63 7.04
N ILE A 247 -12.52 14.46 6.71
CA ILE A 247 -13.89 14.37 7.26
C ILE A 247 -14.53 13.03 6.89
N GLN A 248 -14.35 12.55 5.66
CA GLN A 248 -14.91 11.26 5.23
C GLN A 248 -14.30 10.08 5.99
N LEU A 249 -13.00 10.11 6.26
CA LEU A 249 -12.35 9.08 7.09
C LEU A 249 -12.91 9.10 8.53
N LEU A 250 -13.03 10.28 9.13
CA LEU A 250 -13.65 10.42 10.47
C LEU A 250 -15.11 9.91 10.49
N LYS A 251 -15.90 10.23 9.46
CA LYS A 251 -17.27 9.72 9.28
C LYS A 251 -17.31 8.20 9.17
N ALA A 252 -16.39 7.62 8.40
CA ALA A 252 -16.33 6.17 8.22
C ALA A 252 -15.96 5.46 9.53
N LEU A 253 -14.97 5.99 10.27
CA LEU A 253 -14.58 5.49 11.58
C LEU A 253 -15.71 5.56 12.60
N TRP A 254 -16.48 6.66 12.63
CA TRP A 254 -17.59 6.83 13.57
C TRP A 254 -18.72 5.81 13.36
N LYS A 255 -18.93 5.36 12.11
CA LYS A 255 -19.96 4.35 11.80
C LYS A 255 -19.64 2.97 12.38
N ILE A 256 -18.38 2.71 12.75
CA ILE A 256 -17.95 1.42 13.32
C ILE A 256 -18.23 1.44 14.83
N LYS A 257 -19.33 0.79 15.23
CA LYS A 257 -19.81 0.79 16.63
C LYS A 257 -18.79 0.23 17.64
N SER A 258 -17.99 -0.77 17.23
CA SER A 258 -16.95 -1.36 18.08
C SER A 258 -15.88 -0.36 18.50
N LEU A 259 -15.70 0.74 17.76
CA LEU A 259 -14.70 1.76 18.06
C LEU A 259 -15.14 2.76 19.13
N HIS A 260 -16.45 2.83 19.48
CA HIS A 260 -16.99 3.81 20.43
C HIS A 260 -16.37 3.73 21.82
N PHE A 261 -15.95 2.53 22.24
CA PHE A 261 -15.18 2.34 23.47
C PHE A 261 -13.82 3.07 23.43
N PHE A 262 -13.08 2.92 22.32
CA PHE A 262 -11.77 3.56 22.15
C PHE A 262 -11.85 5.09 22.11
N TYR A 263 -12.95 5.66 21.59
CA TYR A 263 -13.18 7.11 21.68
C TYR A 263 -13.36 7.59 23.12
N SER A 264 -14.04 6.80 23.95
CA SER A 264 -14.28 7.11 25.36
C SER A 264 -12.99 7.01 26.18
N GLU A 265 -12.18 5.96 25.95
CA GLU A 265 -10.89 5.80 26.62
C GLU A 265 -9.85 6.85 26.22
N ALA A 266 -9.81 7.23 24.94
CA ALA A 266 -8.89 8.26 24.46
C ALA A 266 -9.31 9.69 24.86
N ALA A 267 -10.34 9.83 25.71
CA ALA A 267 -10.98 11.10 26.09
C ALA A 267 -11.40 11.96 24.88
N ILE A 268 -11.63 11.32 23.73
CA ILE A 268 -12.09 11.96 22.50
C ILE A 268 -13.63 11.99 22.55
N TYR A 269 -14.18 12.73 23.51
CA TYR A 269 -15.64 12.90 23.62
C TYR A 269 -16.24 13.82 22.55
N ALA A 270 -15.41 14.31 21.63
CA ALA A 270 -15.91 14.87 20.41
C ALA A 270 -16.20 13.73 19.43
N ALA A 271 -17.48 13.38 19.25
CA ALA A 271 -17.95 13.13 17.89
C ALA A 271 -17.24 14.14 16.99
N PRO A 272 -16.65 13.77 15.84
CA PRO A 272 -15.83 14.67 15.05
C PRO A 272 -16.50 16.04 15.07
N LYS A 273 -15.92 17.08 15.69
CA LYS A 273 -16.61 18.39 15.94
C LYS A 273 -17.16 19.00 14.65
N VAL A 274 -16.77 18.43 13.51
CA VAL A 274 -17.15 18.71 12.14
C VAL A 274 -18.48 18.05 11.70
N LEU A 275 -18.99 17.06 12.42
CA LEU A 275 -20.27 16.40 12.15
C LEU A 275 -21.48 17.24 12.59
N GLU A 276 -21.34 18.04 13.65
CA GLU A 276 -22.41 18.94 14.13
C GLU A 276 -22.65 20.13 13.21
N VAL A 277 -21.70 20.47 12.33
CA VAL A 277 -21.82 21.62 11.39
C VAL A 277 -22.50 21.22 10.07
N GLY A 278 -23.02 19.99 9.96
CA GLY A 278 -23.65 19.47 8.73
C GLY A 278 -25.12 19.06 8.85
N GLN A 279 -25.77 19.39 9.96
CA GLN A 279 -27.23 19.24 10.13
C GLN A 279 -27.89 20.57 10.50
N LEU A 280 -27.70 21.59 9.66
CA LEU A 280 -28.66 22.68 9.55
C LEU A 280 -28.74 23.05 8.06
N SER A 281 -29.98 22.97 7.55
CA SER A 281 -30.49 23.15 6.17
C SER A 281 -30.09 22.13 5.12
#